data_AF-A0A7S2ILQ4-F1
#
_entry.id   AF-A0A7S2ILQ4-F1
#
_cell.length_a   1.000
_cell.length_b   1.000
_cell.length_c   1.000
_cell.angle_alpha   90.00
_cell.angle_beta   90.00
_cell.angle_gamma   90.00
#
_symmetry.space_group_name_H-M   'P 1'
#
loop_
_entity.id
_entity.type
_entity.pdbx_description
1 polymer ?
#
loop_
_entity_poly.entity_id
_entity_poly.type
_entity_poly.pdbx_seq_one_letter_code
_entity_poly.pdbx_strand_id
1 'polypeptide(L)'
;MAGVSAKELRLGGFTAEELRAVDFKPKELMAGGFSGTELRLAGFTAAELGSSGFSAQQLRIAGFPPKDLKMAGFKASSAFSLEELKVEGFPARDLKEEGFSAKELKNAGYNAGDLRIAGFIAKELKSIGFTTAELREGGCTAKELKSSGLPVNDLRTAGFTVPELKHGGFTATEMKAGGYTLKELRLGGFTAGELKAAGFPASDLKAGEYPAKDLKAVGYLPAEMRTGGYTAKELKAVDFTASELKSTGFTVDELKQGGFSPLELKDAGCTADELRKCGVKVKQLRAAGFTAAELKADGVLAAELKQAGFSIEQLKAVGYTVDELKHGGYTASELKGVNFG
;
A
#
# COMPACT_ATOMS: atom_id res chain seq x y z
N MET A 1 -73.24 -27.32 -15.10
CA MET A 1 -73.68 -27.61 -16.48
C MET A 1 -73.03 -28.91 -16.92
N ALA A 2 -73.69 -30.06 -16.78
CA ALA A 2 -73.12 -31.34 -17.21
C ALA A 2 -73.44 -31.54 -18.70
N GLY A 3 -72.42 -31.43 -19.55
CA GLY A 3 -72.49 -31.89 -20.96
C GLY A 3 -72.19 -30.88 -22.06
N VAL A 4 -72.05 -29.58 -21.78
CA VAL A 4 -71.69 -28.59 -22.81
C VAL A 4 -70.18 -28.33 -22.77
N SER A 5 -69.51 -28.52 -23.90
CA SER A 5 -68.08 -28.29 -24.04
C SER A 5 -67.74 -26.80 -24.12
N ALA A 6 -66.53 -26.43 -23.70
CA ALA A 6 -66.04 -25.06 -23.86
C ALA A 6 -66.06 -24.59 -25.33
N LYS A 7 -65.91 -25.51 -26.29
CA LYS A 7 -65.99 -25.23 -27.74
C LYS A 7 -67.39 -24.82 -28.16
N GLU A 8 -68.42 -25.52 -27.69
CA GLU A 8 -69.82 -25.20 -27.99
C GLU A 8 -70.23 -23.86 -27.37
N LEU A 9 -69.80 -23.61 -26.12
CA LEU A 9 -70.07 -22.34 -25.46
C LEU A 9 -69.35 -21.18 -26.17
N ARG A 10 -68.11 -21.37 -26.64
CA ARG A 10 -67.41 -20.37 -27.47
C ARG A 10 -68.18 -20.06 -28.75
N LEU A 11 -68.65 -21.08 -29.46
CA LEU A 11 -69.46 -20.91 -30.68
C LEU A 11 -70.80 -20.22 -30.40
N GLY A 12 -71.34 -20.42 -29.19
CA GLY A 12 -72.52 -19.73 -28.67
C GLY A 12 -72.28 -18.30 -28.21
N GLY A 13 -71.05 -17.78 -28.32
CA GLY A 13 -70.71 -16.39 -28.01
C GLY A 13 -70.24 -16.12 -26.57
N PHE A 14 -70.08 -17.16 -25.74
CA PHE A 14 -69.57 -16.98 -24.38
C PHE A 14 -68.07 -16.64 -24.38
N THR A 15 -67.71 -15.68 -23.53
CA THR A 15 -66.33 -15.22 -23.34
C THR A 15 -65.58 -16.11 -22.35
N ALA A 16 -64.24 -16.08 -22.39
CA ALA A 16 -63.42 -16.81 -21.42
C ALA A 16 -63.66 -16.35 -19.96
N GLU A 17 -64.02 -15.08 -19.74
CA GLU A 17 -64.32 -14.51 -18.43
C GLU A 17 -65.63 -15.10 -17.86
N GLU A 18 -66.69 -15.12 -18.67
CA GLU A 18 -67.97 -15.73 -18.29
C GLU A 18 -67.80 -17.22 -17.96
N LEU A 19 -67.01 -17.93 -18.76
CA LEU A 19 -66.76 -19.36 -18.54
C LEU A 19 -65.89 -19.61 -17.30
N ARG A 20 -64.91 -18.74 -17.02
CA ARG A 20 -64.14 -18.79 -15.77
C ARG A 20 -65.05 -18.58 -14.55
N ALA A 21 -66.01 -17.67 -14.63
CA ALA A 21 -66.94 -17.37 -13.54
C ALA A 21 -67.85 -18.57 -13.19
N VAL A 22 -68.01 -19.52 -14.10
CA VAL A 22 -68.71 -20.79 -13.88
C VAL A 22 -67.74 -21.99 -13.82
N ASP A 23 -66.53 -21.74 -13.32
CA ASP A 23 -65.50 -22.71 -12.93
C ASP A 23 -64.79 -23.49 -14.06
N PHE A 24 -64.94 -23.11 -15.33
CA PHE A 24 -64.15 -23.71 -16.41
C PHE A 24 -62.65 -23.51 -16.15
N LYS A 25 -61.89 -24.60 -16.25
CA LYS A 25 -60.45 -24.59 -16.04
C LYS A 25 -59.71 -24.20 -17.32
N PRO A 26 -58.51 -23.60 -17.22
CA PRO A 26 -57.82 -23.10 -18.41
C PRO A 26 -57.49 -24.20 -19.43
N LYS A 27 -57.28 -25.45 -19.00
CA LYS A 27 -57.12 -26.61 -19.90
C LYS A 27 -58.37 -26.91 -20.73
N GLU A 28 -59.56 -26.77 -20.16
CA GLU A 28 -60.83 -26.98 -20.86
C GLU A 28 -61.09 -25.87 -21.87
N LEU A 29 -60.82 -24.62 -21.47
CA LEU A 29 -60.95 -23.46 -22.34
C LEU A 29 -59.92 -23.50 -23.49
N MET A 30 -58.69 -23.92 -23.23
CA MET A 30 -57.70 -24.17 -24.27
C MET A 30 -58.19 -25.20 -25.28
N ALA A 31 -58.71 -26.35 -24.82
CA ALA A 31 -59.29 -27.38 -25.69
C ALA A 31 -60.52 -26.88 -26.46
N GLY A 32 -61.25 -25.92 -25.88
CA GLY A 32 -62.35 -25.19 -26.50
C GLY A 32 -61.94 -24.17 -27.56
N GLY A 33 -60.64 -23.95 -27.76
CA GLY A 33 -60.10 -23.02 -28.75
C GLY A 33 -59.88 -21.59 -28.24
N PHE A 34 -59.94 -21.35 -26.92
CA PHE A 34 -59.58 -20.05 -26.35
C PHE A 34 -58.06 -19.83 -26.38
N SER A 35 -57.68 -18.68 -26.95
CA SER A 35 -56.30 -18.23 -27.05
C SER A 35 -55.77 -17.79 -25.68
N GLY A 36 -54.45 -17.84 -25.50
CA GLY A 36 -53.81 -17.38 -24.25
C GLY A 36 -54.13 -15.92 -23.93
N THR A 37 -54.30 -15.06 -24.96
CA THR A 37 -54.68 -13.65 -24.78
C THR A 37 -56.08 -13.51 -24.18
N GLU A 38 -57.05 -14.26 -24.70
CA GLU A 38 -58.42 -14.28 -24.16
C GLU A 38 -58.42 -14.79 -22.72
N LEU A 39 -57.64 -15.83 -22.42
CA LEU A 39 -57.53 -16.38 -21.07
C LEU A 39 -56.82 -15.43 -20.09
N ARG A 40 -55.78 -14.71 -20.53
CA ARG A 40 -55.15 -13.66 -19.72
C ARG A 40 -56.14 -12.54 -19.40
N LEU A 41 -56.90 -12.08 -20.39
CA LEU A 41 -57.92 -11.04 -20.21
C LEU A 41 -59.05 -11.49 -19.28
N ALA A 42 -59.41 -12.78 -19.32
CA ALA A 42 -60.29 -13.41 -18.35
C ALA A 42 -59.67 -13.55 -16.95
N GLY A 43 -58.40 -13.16 -16.78
CA GLY A 43 -57.68 -13.07 -15.51
C GLY A 43 -56.99 -14.36 -15.05
N PHE A 44 -56.79 -15.33 -15.93
CA PHE A 44 -55.91 -16.47 -15.65
C PHE A 44 -54.45 -16.02 -15.62
N THR A 45 -53.67 -16.59 -14.71
CA THR A 45 -52.24 -16.34 -14.53
C THR A 45 -51.40 -17.15 -15.52
N ALA A 46 -50.16 -16.70 -15.79
CA ALA A 46 -49.21 -17.46 -16.59
C ALA A 46 -48.96 -18.88 -16.04
N ALA A 47 -49.01 -19.08 -14.72
CA ALA A 47 -48.81 -20.37 -14.07
C ALA A 47 -49.97 -21.34 -14.32
N GLU A 48 -51.22 -20.86 -14.24
CA GLU A 48 -52.41 -21.65 -14.55
C GLU A 48 -52.43 -22.06 -16.03
N LEU A 49 -52.06 -21.13 -16.92
CA LEU A 49 -51.97 -21.41 -18.35
C LEU A 49 -50.81 -22.37 -18.67
N GLY A 50 -49.64 -22.17 -18.08
CA GLY A 50 -48.48 -23.06 -18.23
C GLY A 50 -48.80 -24.49 -17.80
N SER A 51 -49.42 -24.65 -16.64
CA SER A 51 -49.88 -25.95 -16.11
C SER A 51 -50.96 -26.61 -16.99
N SER A 52 -51.67 -25.80 -17.78
CA SER A 52 -52.69 -26.27 -18.73
C SER A 52 -52.11 -26.67 -20.09
N GLY A 53 -50.81 -26.43 -20.34
CA GLY A 53 -50.10 -26.82 -21.55
C GLY A 53 -49.66 -25.67 -22.46
N PHE A 54 -49.85 -24.40 -22.06
CA PHE A 54 -49.30 -23.27 -22.83
C PHE A 54 -47.77 -23.24 -22.71
N SER A 55 -47.09 -23.14 -23.84
CA SER A 55 -45.64 -22.92 -23.89
C SER A 55 -45.28 -21.48 -23.51
N ALA A 56 -44.04 -21.25 -23.08
CA ALA A 56 -43.50 -19.93 -22.79
C ALA A 56 -43.70 -18.92 -23.95
N GLN A 57 -43.53 -19.36 -25.20
CA GLN A 57 -43.76 -18.52 -26.39
C GLN A 57 -45.23 -18.14 -26.55
N GLN A 58 -46.16 -19.06 -26.30
CA GLN A 58 -47.59 -18.75 -26.33
C GLN A 58 -47.98 -17.79 -25.19
N LEU A 59 -47.37 -17.91 -24.02
CA LEU A 59 -47.58 -16.97 -22.90
C LEU A 59 -47.03 -15.57 -23.22
N ARG A 60 -45.88 -15.48 -23.88
CA ARG A 60 -45.37 -14.20 -24.40
C ARG A 60 -46.33 -13.59 -25.41
N ILE A 61 -46.83 -14.35 -26.39
CA ILE A 61 -47.80 -13.88 -27.39
C ILE A 61 -49.11 -13.44 -26.72
N ALA A 62 -49.52 -14.15 -25.66
CA ALA A 62 -50.66 -13.76 -24.83
C ALA A 62 -50.43 -12.45 -24.07
N GLY A 63 -49.19 -11.96 -24.01
CA GLY A 63 -48.77 -10.69 -23.42
C GLY A 63 -48.30 -10.79 -21.98
N PHE A 64 -48.02 -11.98 -21.45
CA PHE A 64 -47.42 -12.10 -20.12
C PHE A 64 -45.98 -11.58 -20.15
N PRO A 65 -45.57 -10.71 -19.22
CA PRO A 65 -44.20 -10.24 -19.10
C PRO A 65 -43.26 -11.38 -18.66
N PRO A 66 -41.94 -11.26 -18.87
CA PRO A 66 -41.02 -12.35 -18.57
C PRO A 66 -40.98 -12.76 -17.09
N LYS A 67 -41.27 -11.84 -16.16
CA LYS A 67 -41.37 -12.13 -14.71
C LYS A 67 -42.49 -13.12 -14.40
N ASP A 68 -43.63 -13.00 -15.09
CA ASP A 68 -44.76 -13.91 -14.93
C ASP A 68 -44.43 -15.30 -15.46
N LEU A 69 -43.68 -15.38 -16.55
CA LEU A 69 -43.18 -16.66 -17.06
C LEU A 69 -42.22 -17.32 -16.07
N LYS A 70 -41.31 -16.56 -15.47
CA LYS A 70 -40.41 -17.06 -14.41
C LYS A 70 -41.19 -17.56 -13.20
N MET A 71 -42.20 -16.82 -12.74
CA MET A 71 -43.10 -17.24 -11.66
C MET A 71 -43.90 -18.49 -12.02
N ALA A 72 -44.23 -18.66 -13.30
CA ALA A 72 -44.88 -19.86 -13.85
C ALA A 72 -43.91 -21.05 -14.02
N GLY A 73 -42.64 -20.92 -13.67
CA GLY A 73 -41.64 -21.99 -13.72
C GLY A 73 -40.94 -22.14 -15.07
N PHE A 74 -41.14 -21.21 -16.02
CA PHE A 74 -40.40 -21.19 -17.28
C PHE A 74 -39.11 -20.40 -17.14
N LYS A 75 -38.09 -20.74 -17.94
CA LYS A 75 -36.97 -19.82 -18.17
C LYS A 75 -37.47 -18.65 -19.02
N ALA A 76 -37.24 -17.41 -18.58
CA ALA A 76 -37.68 -16.23 -19.32
C ALA A 76 -36.99 -16.16 -20.71
N SER A 77 -35.73 -16.59 -20.79
CA SER A 77 -34.90 -16.79 -21.99
C SER A 77 -35.46 -17.78 -23.01
N SER A 78 -36.41 -18.64 -22.64
CA SER A 78 -37.11 -19.50 -23.61
C SER A 78 -38.12 -18.72 -24.46
N ALA A 79 -38.51 -17.53 -24.00
CA ALA A 79 -39.50 -16.67 -24.62
C ALA A 79 -38.94 -15.31 -25.06
N PHE A 80 -37.96 -14.76 -24.35
CA PHE A 80 -37.46 -13.39 -24.51
C PHE A 80 -35.96 -13.34 -24.77
N SER A 81 -35.50 -12.34 -25.54
CA SER A 81 -34.08 -12.10 -25.76
C SER A 81 -33.43 -11.48 -24.51
N LEU A 82 -32.10 -11.55 -24.42
CA LEU A 82 -31.36 -10.97 -23.31
C LEU A 82 -31.56 -9.45 -23.18
N GLU A 83 -31.66 -8.75 -24.31
CA GLU A 83 -31.91 -7.31 -24.38
C GLU A 83 -33.30 -6.97 -23.84
N GLU A 84 -34.32 -7.74 -24.22
CA GLU A 84 -35.68 -7.59 -23.70
C GLU A 84 -35.70 -7.80 -22.18
N LEU A 85 -35.05 -8.86 -21.70
CA LEU A 85 -34.97 -9.16 -20.27
C LEU A 85 -34.26 -8.06 -19.48
N LYS A 86 -33.21 -7.45 -20.06
CA LYS A 86 -32.53 -6.31 -19.45
C LYS A 86 -33.43 -5.08 -19.37
N VAL A 87 -34.18 -4.76 -20.42
CA VAL A 87 -35.14 -3.64 -20.41
C VAL A 87 -36.20 -3.85 -19.34
N GLU A 88 -36.63 -5.09 -19.13
CA GLU A 88 -37.56 -5.51 -18.06
C GLU A 88 -36.91 -5.53 -16.64
N GLY A 89 -35.64 -5.16 -16.54
CA GLY A 89 -34.91 -5.01 -15.29
C GLY A 89 -34.55 -6.34 -14.62
N PHE A 90 -34.34 -7.41 -15.39
CA PHE A 90 -33.82 -8.66 -14.83
C PHE A 90 -32.42 -8.42 -14.25
N PRO A 91 -32.13 -8.83 -13.01
CA PRO A 91 -30.79 -8.72 -12.48
C PRO A 91 -29.86 -9.71 -13.17
N ALA A 92 -28.58 -9.35 -13.33
CA ALA A 92 -27.57 -10.23 -13.93
C ALA A 92 -27.48 -11.61 -13.25
N ARG A 93 -27.79 -11.69 -11.95
CA ARG A 93 -27.84 -12.95 -11.19
C ARG A 93 -28.88 -13.92 -11.75
N ASP A 94 -30.08 -13.42 -12.00
CA ASP A 94 -31.18 -14.23 -12.52
C ASP A 94 -30.83 -14.74 -13.92
N LEU A 95 -30.25 -13.88 -14.75
CA LEU A 95 -29.86 -14.23 -16.11
C LEU A 95 -28.70 -15.24 -16.14
N LYS A 96 -27.78 -15.18 -15.18
CA LYS A 96 -26.76 -16.21 -15.00
C LYS A 96 -27.40 -17.57 -14.67
N GLU A 97 -28.40 -17.61 -13.79
CA GLU A 97 -29.15 -18.84 -13.47
C GLU A 97 -29.94 -19.38 -14.68
N GLU A 98 -30.35 -18.50 -15.59
CA GLU A 98 -30.98 -18.91 -16.85
C GLU A 98 -29.99 -19.51 -17.86
N GLY A 99 -28.69 -19.20 -17.72
CA GLY A 99 -27.60 -19.78 -18.51
C GLY A 99 -26.74 -18.78 -19.27
N PHE A 100 -26.99 -17.48 -19.12
CA PHE A 100 -26.18 -16.46 -19.80
C PHE A 100 -24.79 -16.34 -19.18
N SER A 101 -23.78 -16.28 -20.05
CA SER A 101 -22.38 -16.08 -19.67
C SER A 101 -22.10 -14.61 -19.31
N ALA A 102 -21.05 -14.36 -18.52
CA ALA A 102 -20.63 -12.99 -18.20
C ALA A 102 -20.35 -12.13 -19.44
N LYS A 103 -19.86 -12.73 -20.54
CA LYS A 103 -19.58 -12.04 -21.80
C LYS A 103 -20.86 -11.58 -22.49
N GLU A 104 -21.89 -12.42 -22.52
CA GLU A 104 -23.20 -12.06 -23.07
C GLU A 104 -23.84 -10.95 -22.24
N LEU A 105 -23.79 -11.05 -20.91
CA LEU A 105 -24.31 -10.01 -20.03
C LEU A 105 -23.55 -8.69 -20.20
N LYS A 106 -22.22 -8.71 -20.32
CA LYS A 106 -21.45 -7.51 -20.65
C LYS A 106 -21.88 -6.90 -21.98
N ASN A 107 -22.06 -7.73 -23.02
CA ASN A 107 -22.47 -7.25 -24.35
C ASN A 107 -23.89 -6.67 -24.33
N ALA A 108 -24.78 -7.20 -23.50
CA ALA A 108 -26.08 -6.61 -23.22
C ALA A 108 -25.99 -5.32 -22.39
N GLY A 109 -24.82 -4.98 -21.85
CA GLY A 109 -24.51 -3.74 -21.17
C GLY A 109 -24.69 -3.77 -19.65
N TYR A 110 -24.61 -4.94 -19.02
CA TYR A 110 -24.44 -5.02 -17.56
C TYR A 110 -23.02 -4.57 -17.20
N ASN A 111 -22.89 -3.77 -16.13
CA ASN A 111 -21.60 -3.28 -15.67
C ASN A 111 -20.88 -4.31 -14.78
N ALA A 112 -19.62 -4.06 -14.42
CA ALA A 112 -18.84 -4.98 -13.59
C ALA A 112 -19.49 -5.24 -12.22
N GLY A 113 -20.13 -4.24 -11.61
CA GLY A 113 -20.83 -4.36 -10.33
C GLY A 113 -22.03 -5.30 -10.41
N ASP A 114 -22.85 -5.18 -11.46
CA ASP A 114 -23.98 -6.09 -11.70
C ASP A 114 -23.51 -7.54 -11.78
N LEU A 115 -22.41 -7.78 -12.51
CA LEU A 115 -21.85 -9.11 -12.69
C LEU A 115 -21.20 -9.66 -11.40
N ARG A 116 -20.64 -8.79 -10.56
CA ARG A 116 -20.16 -9.21 -9.24
C ARG A 116 -21.28 -9.60 -8.29
N ILE A 117 -22.39 -8.87 -8.31
CA ILE A 117 -23.60 -9.25 -7.57
C ILE A 117 -24.14 -10.60 -8.09
N ALA A 118 -23.99 -10.87 -9.39
CA ALA A 118 -24.26 -12.18 -9.99
C ALA A 118 -23.22 -13.27 -9.63
N GLY A 119 -22.17 -12.92 -8.88
CA GLY A 119 -21.16 -13.85 -8.40
C GLY A 119 -20.07 -14.18 -9.43
N PHE A 120 -19.79 -13.30 -10.40
CA PHE A 120 -18.58 -13.39 -11.21
C PHE A 120 -17.39 -12.72 -10.50
N ILE A 121 -16.21 -13.33 -10.57
CA ILE A 121 -14.99 -12.82 -9.91
C ILE A 121 -14.20 -11.87 -10.82
N ALA A 122 -13.38 -11.01 -10.22
CA ALA A 122 -12.62 -9.99 -10.95
C ALA A 122 -11.75 -10.57 -12.10
N LYS A 123 -11.17 -11.76 -11.93
CA LYS A 123 -10.42 -12.46 -12.98
C LYS A 123 -11.28 -12.79 -14.21
N GLU A 124 -12.50 -13.28 -13.99
CA GLU A 124 -13.45 -13.59 -15.07
C GLU A 124 -13.85 -12.30 -15.79
N LEU A 125 -14.17 -11.25 -15.04
CA LEU A 125 -14.55 -9.95 -15.58
C LEU A 125 -13.42 -9.31 -16.41
N LYS A 126 -12.18 -9.38 -15.92
CA LYS A 126 -11.00 -8.93 -16.68
C LYS A 126 -10.84 -9.73 -17.98
N SER A 127 -11.05 -11.05 -17.96
CA SER A 127 -10.91 -11.91 -19.13
C SER A 127 -11.93 -11.63 -20.25
N ILE A 128 -13.10 -11.09 -19.89
CA ILE A 128 -14.12 -10.63 -20.85
C ILE A 128 -13.96 -9.13 -21.19
N GLY A 129 -12.83 -8.55 -20.82
CA GLY A 129 -12.38 -7.23 -21.26
C GLY A 129 -12.89 -6.06 -20.43
N PHE A 130 -13.36 -6.25 -19.19
CA PHE A 130 -13.52 -5.11 -18.28
C PHE A 130 -12.15 -4.51 -17.96
N THR A 131 -12.04 -3.19 -18.04
CA THR A 131 -10.85 -2.45 -17.64
C THR A 131 -10.70 -2.46 -16.12
N THR A 132 -9.48 -2.21 -15.63
CA THR A 132 -9.23 -2.18 -14.19
C THR A 132 -10.01 -1.04 -13.49
N ALA A 133 -10.27 0.06 -14.21
CA ALA A 133 -11.14 1.15 -13.75
C ALA A 133 -12.60 0.70 -13.60
N GLU A 134 -13.17 0.04 -14.61
CA GLU A 134 -14.53 -0.50 -14.54
C GLU A 134 -14.66 -1.54 -13.42
N LEU A 135 -13.63 -2.37 -13.19
CA LEU A 135 -13.60 -3.30 -12.07
C LEU A 135 -13.63 -2.56 -10.73
N ARG A 136 -12.85 -1.49 -10.58
CA ARG A 136 -12.85 -0.65 -9.38
C ARG A 136 -14.20 0.01 -9.14
N GLU A 137 -14.81 0.58 -10.18
CA GLU A 137 -16.15 1.17 -10.13
C GLU A 137 -17.22 0.13 -9.78
N GLY A 138 -17.07 -1.10 -10.28
CA GLY A 138 -17.83 -2.28 -9.86
C GLY A 138 -17.50 -2.77 -8.44
N GLY A 139 -16.70 -2.02 -7.69
CA GLY A 139 -16.35 -2.24 -6.29
C GLY A 139 -15.22 -3.23 -6.04
N CYS A 140 -14.46 -3.66 -7.05
CA CYS A 140 -13.36 -4.62 -6.85
C CYS A 140 -12.30 -3.98 -5.94
N THR A 141 -11.92 -4.70 -4.90
CA THR A 141 -10.88 -4.25 -3.98
C THR A 141 -9.49 -4.52 -4.54
N ALA A 142 -8.49 -3.77 -4.08
CA ALA A 142 -7.09 -4.01 -4.41
C ALA A 142 -6.67 -5.47 -4.12
N LYS A 143 -7.17 -6.06 -3.02
CA LYS A 143 -6.90 -7.45 -2.63
C LYS A 143 -7.41 -8.45 -3.67
N GLU A 144 -8.65 -8.30 -4.11
CA GLU A 144 -9.25 -9.19 -5.12
C GLU A 144 -8.53 -9.09 -6.46
N LEU A 145 -8.13 -7.88 -6.85
CA LEU A 145 -7.38 -7.64 -8.08
C LEU A 145 -5.95 -8.19 -8.00
N LYS A 146 -5.30 -8.11 -6.82
CA LYS A 146 -4.03 -8.78 -6.56
C LYS A 146 -4.15 -10.29 -6.72
N SER A 147 -5.15 -10.91 -6.09
CA SER A 147 -5.42 -12.35 -6.22
C SER A 147 -5.79 -12.76 -7.65
N SER A 148 -6.30 -11.81 -8.46
CA SER A 148 -6.58 -12.00 -9.88
C SER A 148 -5.34 -11.80 -10.78
N GLY A 149 -4.19 -11.45 -10.20
CA GLY A 149 -2.92 -11.29 -10.91
C GLY A 149 -2.77 -9.97 -11.65
N LEU A 150 -3.56 -8.94 -11.31
CA LEU A 150 -3.41 -7.63 -11.95
C LEU A 150 -2.14 -6.93 -11.44
N PRO A 151 -1.33 -6.33 -12.35
CA PRO A 151 -0.12 -5.63 -11.98
C PRO A 151 -0.45 -4.31 -11.26
N VAL A 152 0.47 -3.87 -10.40
CA VAL A 152 0.34 -2.60 -9.66
C VAL A 152 0.15 -1.39 -10.58
N ASN A 153 0.80 -1.36 -11.75
CA ASN A 153 0.64 -0.27 -12.72
C ASN A 153 -0.81 -0.12 -13.21
N ASP A 154 -1.50 -1.22 -13.47
CA ASP A 154 -2.91 -1.20 -13.88
C ASP A 154 -3.82 -0.68 -12.77
N LEU A 155 -3.48 -0.97 -11.52
CA LEU A 155 -4.22 -0.48 -10.37
C LEU A 155 -3.98 1.01 -10.14
N ARG A 156 -2.74 1.47 -10.31
CA ARG A 156 -2.39 2.89 -10.25
C ARG A 156 -3.15 3.69 -11.31
N THR A 157 -3.18 3.23 -12.55
CA THR A 157 -3.90 3.90 -13.65
C THR A 157 -5.42 3.87 -13.43
N ALA A 158 -5.94 2.83 -12.77
CA ALA A 158 -7.33 2.76 -12.34
C ALA A 158 -7.67 3.64 -11.10
N GLY A 159 -6.69 4.36 -10.56
CA GLY A 159 -6.90 5.30 -9.46
C GLY A 159 -6.87 4.68 -8.05
N PHE A 160 -6.27 3.49 -7.87
CA PHE A 160 -5.99 2.97 -6.54
C PHE A 160 -4.85 3.76 -5.88
N THR A 161 -5.09 4.18 -4.65
CA THR A 161 -4.14 4.89 -3.80
C THR A 161 -3.17 3.91 -3.13
N VAL A 162 -2.01 4.42 -2.70
CA VAL A 162 -1.01 3.60 -2.00
C VAL A 162 -1.58 2.94 -0.73
N PRO A 163 -2.37 3.61 0.13
CA PRO A 163 -3.02 2.96 1.27
C PRO A 163 -3.96 1.81 0.88
N GLU A 164 -4.78 1.98 -0.16
CA GLU A 164 -5.67 0.92 -0.65
C GLU A 164 -4.86 -0.30 -1.12
N LEU A 165 -3.76 -0.07 -1.84
CA LEU A 165 -2.88 -1.14 -2.31
C LEU A 165 -2.15 -1.82 -1.15
N LYS A 166 -1.63 -1.05 -0.19
CA LYS A 166 -0.99 -1.61 1.01
C LYS A 166 -1.98 -2.48 1.80
N HIS A 167 -3.21 -2.00 2.02
CA HIS A 167 -4.27 -2.76 2.66
C HIS A 167 -4.67 -4.00 1.84
N GLY A 168 -4.61 -3.90 0.51
CA GLY A 168 -4.76 -5.01 -0.43
C GLY A 168 -3.63 -6.04 -0.39
N GLY A 169 -2.59 -5.81 0.42
CA GLY A 169 -1.45 -6.70 0.61
C GLY A 169 -0.33 -6.50 -0.40
N PHE A 170 -0.30 -5.39 -1.16
CA PHE A 170 0.84 -5.06 -2.01
C PHE A 170 2.05 -4.62 -1.18
N THR A 171 3.21 -5.18 -1.49
CA THR A 171 4.49 -4.93 -0.83
C THR A 171 5.19 -3.71 -1.41
N ALA A 172 6.10 -3.09 -0.66
CA ALA A 172 6.90 -1.98 -1.16
C ALA A 172 7.69 -2.34 -2.44
N THR A 173 8.12 -3.60 -2.59
CA THR A 173 8.81 -4.10 -3.80
C THR A 173 7.89 -4.08 -5.02
N GLU A 174 6.67 -4.60 -4.89
CA GLU A 174 5.67 -4.58 -5.97
C GLU A 174 5.29 -3.12 -6.32
N MET A 175 5.17 -2.26 -5.31
CA MET A 175 4.85 -0.86 -5.52
C MET A 175 5.98 -0.09 -6.22
N LYS A 176 7.24 -0.35 -5.86
CA LYS A 176 8.42 0.19 -6.55
C LYS A 176 8.46 -0.24 -8.02
N ALA A 177 8.21 -1.53 -8.30
CA ALA A 177 8.11 -2.04 -9.66
C ALA A 177 6.93 -1.42 -10.43
N GLY A 178 5.85 -1.07 -9.73
CA GLY A 178 4.72 -0.30 -10.22
C GLY A 178 4.96 1.22 -10.35
N GLY A 179 6.23 1.66 -10.28
CA GLY A 179 6.61 3.05 -10.50
C GLY A 179 6.16 4.03 -9.41
N TYR A 180 5.81 3.55 -8.21
CA TYR A 180 5.59 4.43 -7.06
C TYR A 180 6.93 4.93 -6.51
N THR A 181 6.99 6.23 -6.29
CA THR A 181 8.13 6.91 -5.67
C THR A 181 8.15 6.65 -4.17
N LEU A 182 9.34 6.75 -3.55
CA LEU A 182 9.47 6.56 -2.11
C LEU A 182 8.63 7.56 -1.30
N LYS A 183 8.44 8.79 -1.80
CA LYS A 183 7.56 9.79 -1.17
C LYS A 183 6.10 9.33 -1.17
N GLU A 184 5.61 8.78 -2.28
CA GLU A 184 4.26 8.19 -2.35
C GLU A 184 4.13 7.00 -1.39
N LEU A 185 5.15 6.14 -1.31
CA LEU A 185 5.13 4.99 -0.40
C LEU A 185 5.07 5.42 1.07
N ARG A 186 5.87 6.43 1.46
CA ARG A 186 5.83 6.99 2.81
C ARG A 186 4.46 7.57 3.15
N LEU A 187 3.90 8.41 2.28
CA LEU A 187 2.57 9.00 2.49
C LEU A 187 1.49 7.92 2.53
N GLY A 188 1.69 6.81 1.82
CA GLY A 188 0.85 5.62 1.88
C GLY A 188 1.07 4.73 3.10
N GLY A 189 1.93 5.15 4.04
CA GLY A 189 2.15 4.48 5.31
C GLY A 189 3.13 3.30 5.26
N PHE A 190 3.95 3.15 4.22
CA PHE A 190 5.08 2.22 4.27
C PHE A 190 6.12 2.67 5.31
N THR A 191 6.67 1.72 6.04
CA THR A 191 7.68 1.94 7.07
C THR A 191 9.09 1.88 6.49
N ALA A 192 10.09 2.43 7.19
CA ALA A 192 11.49 2.30 6.80
C ALA A 192 11.92 0.83 6.63
N GLY A 193 11.38 -0.08 7.46
CA GLY A 193 11.70 -1.51 7.39
C GLY A 193 11.15 -2.19 6.14
N GLU A 194 9.90 -1.88 5.77
CA GLU A 194 9.31 -2.38 4.52
C GLU A 194 10.06 -1.84 3.30
N LEU A 195 10.50 -0.58 3.33
CA LEU A 195 11.28 0.03 2.26
C LEU A 195 12.70 -0.57 2.18
N LYS A 196 13.34 -0.83 3.31
CA LYS A 196 14.63 -1.53 3.34
C LYS A 196 14.51 -2.92 2.73
N ALA A 197 13.48 -3.68 3.11
CA ALA A 197 13.21 -5.01 2.55
C ALA A 197 12.93 -4.96 1.03
N ALA A 198 12.39 -3.84 0.54
CA ALA A 198 12.23 -3.58 -0.89
C ALA A 198 13.49 -3.05 -1.59
N GLY A 199 14.64 -3.04 -0.90
CA GLY A 199 15.93 -2.66 -1.47
C GLY A 199 16.07 -1.16 -1.74
N PHE A 200 15.41 -0.31 -0.95
CA PHE A 200 15.71 1.13 -0.97
C PHE A 200 16.98 1.41 -0.16
N PRO A 201 18.00 2.09 -0.72
CA PRO A 201 19.19 2.51 0.03
C PRO A 201 18.89 3.64 1.01
N ALA A 202 19.76 3.83 2.01
CA ALA A 202 19.61 4.90 3.01
C ALA A 202 19.50 6.31 2.38
N SER A 203 20.11 6.55 1.22
CA SER A 203 19.98 7.80 0.45
C SER A 203 18.54 8.09 0.06
N ASP A 204 17.82 7.09 -0.42
CA ASP A 204 16.44 7.23 -0.88
C ASP A 204 15.53 7.49 0.33
N LEU A 205 15.78 6.78 1.43
CA LEU A 205 15.06 6.99 2.69
C LEU A 205 15.30 8.41 3.23
N LYS A 206 16.53 8.92 3.17
CA LYS A 206 16.84 10.31 3.57
C LYS A 206 16.12 11.32 2.68
N ALA A 207 16.12 11.12 1.36
CA ALA A 207 15.40 11.97 0.41
C ALA A 207 13.88 11.93 0.63
N GLY A 208 13.36 10.79 1.10
CA GLY A 208 11.99 10.65 1.59
C GLY A 208 11.79 11.08 3.04
N GLU A 209 12.72 11.85 3.61
CA GLU A 209 12.63 12.47 4.93
C GLU A 209 12.53 11.47 6.10
N TYR A 210 12.99 10.23 5.93
CA TYR A 210 13.01 9.27 7.04
C TYR A 210 14.09 9.67 8.05
N PRO A 211 13.75 9.79 9.33
CA PRO A 211 14.71 10.18 10.34
C PRO A 211 15.71 9.05 10.55
N ALA A 212 16.96 9.42 10.88
CA ALA A 212 18.05 8.49 11.13
C ALA A 212 17.67 7.38 12.14
N LYS A 213 16.81 7.71 13.12
CA LYS A 213 16.37 6.79 14.18
C LYS A 213 15.59 5.60 13.60
N ASP A 214 14.77 5.84 12.59
CA ASP A 214 13.94 4.82 11.96
C ASP A 214 14.83 3.87 11.15
N LEU A 215 15.86 4.41 10.48
CA LEU A 215 16.84 3.63 9.73
C LEU A 215 17.70 2.77 10.67
N LYS A 216 18.19 3.34 11.77
CA LYS A 216 18.94 2.58 12.78
C LYS A 216 18.09 1.46 13.37
N ALA A 217 16.82 1.73 13.69
CA ALA A 217 15.89 0.74 14.25
C ALA A 217 15.65 -0.46 13.31
N VAL A 218 15.74 -0.26 11.99
CA VAL A 218 15.61 -1.33 10.99
C VAL A 218 16.98 -1.84 10.50
N GLY A 219 18.04 -1.49 11.22
CA GLY A 219 19.39 -2.04 11.08
C GLY A 219 20.20 -1.50 9.91
N TYR A 220 19.92 -0.29 9.40
CA TYR A 220 20.92 0.37 8.54
C TYR A 220 22.17 0.67 9.35
N LEU A 221 23.32 0.33 8.78
CA LEU A 221 24.63 0.52 9.39
C LEU A 221 25.10 1.98 9.20
N PRO A 222 25.98 2.50 10.06
CA PRO A 222 26.52 3.86 9.91
C PRO A 222 27.16 4.12 8.54
N ALA A 223 27.83 3.12 7.95
CA ALA A 223 28.43 3.25 6.63
C ALA A 223 27.37 3.47 5.55
N GLU A 224 26.27 2.71 5.58
CA GLU A 224 25.15 2.89 4.65
C GLU A 224 24.51 4.26 4.84
N MET A 225 24.34 4.70 6.10
CA MET A 225 23.77 6.00 6.40
C MET A 225 24.70 7.16 5.98
N ARG A 226 26.02 7.01 6.12
CA ARG A 226 27.01 7.97 5.60
C ARG A 226 26.91 8.10 4.09
N THR A 227 26.91 6.99 3.37
CA THR A 227 26.70 6.97 1.91
C THR A 227 25.33 7.57 1.55
N GLY A 228 24.33 7.36 2.40
CA GLY A 228 23.01 7.98 2.31
C GLY A 228 22.98 9.48 2.60
N GLY A 229 24.11 10.09 2.96
CA GLY A 229 24.23 11.52 3.23
C GLY A 229 23.85 11.94 4.65
N TYR A 230 23.66 11.00 5.60
CA TYR A 230 23.48 11.34 7.01
C TYR A 230 24.77 11.90 7.61
N THR A 231 24.62 13.00 8.36
CA THR A 231 25.72 13.71 9.01
C THR A 231 26.08 13.07 10.34
N ALA A 232 27.31 13.30 10.82
CA ALA A 232 27.73 12.83 12.15
C ALA A 232 26.81 13.34 13.28
N LYS A 233 26.23 14.54 13.13
CA LYS A 233 25.25 15.10 14.07
C LYS A 233 23.97 14.28 14.13
N GLU A 234 23.40 13.96 12.97
CA GLU A 234 22.19 13.14 12.87
C GLU A 234 22.41 11.73 13.42
N LEU A 235 23.60 11.16 13.18
CA LEU A 235 23.96 9.84 13.67
C LEU A 235 24.27 9.82 15.17
N LYS A 236 24.92 10.87 15.71
CA LYS A 236 25.09 11.06 17.15
C LYS A 236 23.76 11.15 17.88
N ALA A 237 22.80 11.88 17.31
CA ALA A 237 21.47 12.06 17.89
C ALA A 237 20.66 10.75 17.99
N VAL A 238 21.14 9.68 17.35
CA VAL A 238 20.56 8.33 17.43
C VAL A 238 21.55 7.34 18.03
N ASP A 239 22.44 7.82 18.89
CA ASP A 239 23.36 7.04 19.72
C ASP A 239 24.39 6.21 18.94
N PHE A 240 24.83 6.67 17.76
CA PHE A 240 26.09 6.18 17.21
C PHE A 240 27.27 6.87 17.88
N THR A 241 28.29 6.09 18.22
CA THR A 241 29.51 6.53 18.88
C THR A 241 30.50 7.14 17.89
N ALA A 242 31.42 7.98 18.38
CA ALA A 242 32.50 8.53 17.56
C ALA A 242 33.34 7.42 16.92
N SER A 243 33.59 6.31 17.63
CA SER A 243 34.35 5.15 17.14
C SER A 243 33.67 4.47 15.96
N GLU A 244 32.36 4.19 16.08
CA GLU A 244 31.57 3.61 14.99
C GLU A 244 31.61 4.52 13.76
N LEU A 245 31.38 5.82 13.94
CA LEU A 245 31.37 6.75 12.81
C LEU A 245 32.77 6.91 12.19
N LYS A 246 33.83 7.05 12.99
CA LYS A 246 35.21 7.13 12.49
C LYS A 246 35.57 5.90 11.65
N SER A 247 35.21 4.70 12.11
CA SER A 247 35.47 3.44 11.40
C SER A 247 34.80 3.36 10.03
N THR A 248 33.74 4.14 9.81
CA THR A 248 33.02 4.21 8.53
C THR A 248 33.46 5.39 7.64
N GLY A 249 34.55 6.06 8.02
CA GLY A 249 35.18 7.11 7.23
C GLY A 249 34.77 8.53 7.59
N PHE A 250 34.03 8.75 8.69
CA PHE A 250 33.84 10.11 9.20
C PHE A 250 35.15 10.73 9.65
N THR A 251 35.42 11.95 9.17
CA THR A 251 36.62 12.69 9.54
C THR A 251 36.49 13.24 10.96
N VAL A 252 37.63 13.51 11.62
CA VAL A 252 37.64 14.10 12.96
C VAL A 252 36.91 15.44 13.00
N ASP A 253 37.00 16.22 11.92
CA ASP A 253 36.28 17.49 11.78
C ASP A 253 34.76 17.27 11.68
N GLU A 254 34.31 16.32 10.86
CA GLU A 254 32.89 15.95 10.76
C GLU A 254 32.34 15.49 12.11
N LEU A 255 33.08 14.67 12.85
CA LEU A 255 32.67 14.21 14.19
C LEU A 255 32.61 15.39 15.18
N LYS A 256 33.61 16.28 15.16
CA LYS A 256 33.59 17.49 16.01
C LYS A 256 32.38 18.37 15.67
N GLN A 257 32.13 18.65 14.40
CA GLN A 257 30.95 19.40 13.95
C GLN A 257 29.64 18.66 14.28
N GLY A 258 29.69 17.33 14.32
CA GLY A 258 28.64 16.44 14.82
C GLY A 258 28.34 16.58 16.32
N GLY A 259 29.17 17.32 17.06
CA GLY A 259 29.00 17.56 18.49
C GLY A 259 29.64 16.49 19.37
N PHE A 260 30.54 15.65 18.86
CA PHE A 260 31.36 14.78 19.69
C PHE A 260 32.38 15.61 20.48
N SER A 261 32.43 15.37 21.78
CA SER A 261 33.35 16.00 22.72
C SER A 261 34.78 15.51 22.48
N PRO A 262 35.81 16.29 22.88
CA PRO A 262 37.18 15.84 22.75
C PRO A 262 37.50 14.53 23.49
N LEU A 263 36.76 14.22 24.56
CA LEU A 263 36.86 12.92 25.26
C LEU A 263 36.31 11.79 24.39
N GLU A 264 35.09 11.91 23.87
CA GLU A 264 34.52 10.91 22.95
C GLU A 264 35.39 10.68 21.71
N LEU A 265 36.02 11.74 21.19
CA LEU A 265 36.94 11.64 20.06
C LEU A 265 38.26 10.96 20.46
N LYS A 266 38.79 11.25 21.65
CA LYS A 266 39.96 10.54 22.19
C LYS A 266 39.67 9.06 22.36
N ASP A 267 38.52 8.71 22.95
CA ASP A 267 38.09 7.32 23.15
C ASP A 267 37.83 6.60 21.82
N ALA A 268 37.52 7.36 20.76
CA ALA A 268 37.48 6.88 19.38
C ALA A 268 38.86 6.75 18.70
N GLY A 269 39.95 6.94 19.46
CA GLY A 269 41.32 6.82 18.97
C GLY A 269 41.76 8.00 18.10
N CYS A 270 41.20 9.20 18.28
CA CYS A 270 41.74 10.42 17.68
C CYS A 270 42.96 10.92 18.45
N THR A 271 44.00 11.31 17.72
CA THR A 271 45.23 11.89 18.30
C THR A 271 45.00 13.35 18.69
N ALA A 272 45.89 13.90 19.53
CA ALA A 272 45.81 15.31 19.90
C ALA A 272 46.12 16.20 18.69
N ASP A 273 47.03 15.80 17.80
CA ASP A 273 47.32 16.50 16.55
C ASP A 273 46.08 16.58 15.63
N GLU A 274 45.38 15.45 15.39
CA GLU A 274 44.14 15.42 14.61
C GLU A 274 43.09 16.40 15.19
N LEU A 275 42.91 16.38 16.51
CA LEU A 275 41.96 17.26 17.19
C LEU A 275 42.38 18.74 17.12
N ARG A 276 43.67 19.05 17.23
CA ARG A 276 44.19 20.41 17.09
C ARG A 276 44.01 20.95 15.67
N LYS A 277 44.22 20.13 14.65
CA LYS A 277 43.98 20.49 13.25
C LYS A 277 42.51 20.85 13.00
N CYS A 278 41.59 20.20 13.71
CA CYS A 278 40.17 20.56 13.71
C CYS A 278 39.83 21.72 14.66
N GLY A 279 40.81 22.40 15.26
CA GLY A 279 40.63 23.57 16.12
C GLY A 279 40.25 23.27 17.57
N VAL A 280 40.53 22.08 18.10
CA VAL A 280 40.41 21.79 19.54
C VAL A 280 41.62 22.37 20.28
N LYS A 281 41.37 23.16 21.34
CA LYS A 281 42.45 23.83 22.09
C LYS A 281 43.14 22.85 23.04
N VAL A 282 44.43 23.05 23.32
CA VAL A 282 45.23 22.22 24.25
C VAL A 282 44.60 22.11 25.64
N LYS A 283 43.96 23.18 26.13
CA LYS A 283 43.19 23.14 27.40
C LYS A 283 42.02 22.16 27.36
N GLN A 284 41.32 22.05 26.22
CA GLN A 284 40.23 21.09 26.04
C GLN A 284 40.75 19.66 25.89
N LEU A 285 41.91 19.48 25.23
CA LEU A 285 42.57 18.17 25.15
C LEU A 285 42.99 17.68 26.54
N ARG A 286 43.59 18.55 27.35
CA ARG A 286 43.89 18.21 28.74
C ARG A 286 42.64 17.82 29.52
N ALA A 287 41.55 18.56 29.38
CA ALA A 287 40.28 18.24 30.04
C ALA A 287 39.69 16.90 29.56
N ALA A 288 39.95 16.51 28.32
CA ALA A 288 39.64 15.18 27.78
C ALA A 288 40.66 14.09 28.17
N GLY A 289 41.62 14.42 29.05
CA GLY A 289 42.57 13.47 29.59
C GLY A 289 43.78 13.20 28.72
N PHE A 290 44.09 14.02 27.71
CA PHE A 290 45.39 13.94 27.04
C PHE A 290 46.51 14.35 28.00
N THR A 291 47.54 13.53 28.07
CA THR A 291 48.73 13.70 28.92
C THR A 291 49.73 14.67 28.30
N ALA A 292 50.63 15.22 29.12
CA ALA A 292 51.72 16.05 28.62
C ALA A 292 52.64 15.27 27.65
N ALA A 293 52.76 13.95 27.82
CA ALA A 293 53.55 13.10 26.96
C ALA A 293 52.93 12.97 25.56
N GLU A 294 51.63 12.67 25.49
CA GLU A 294 50.88 12.61 24.22
C GLU A 294 50.92 13.96 23.49
N LEU A 295 50.68 15.06 24.21
CA LEU A 295 50.71 16.39 23.61
C LEU A 295 52.10 16.79 23.13
N LYS A 296 53.16 16.41 23.85
CA LYS A 296 54.54 16.64 23.41
C LYS A 296 54.89 15.84 22.16
N ALA A 297 54.48 14.57 22.11
CA ALA A 297 54.69 13.72 20.93
C ALA A 297 54.02 14.32 19.68
N ASP A 298 52.89 15.00 19.86
CA ASP A 298 52.15 15.73 18.83
C ASP A 298 52.67 17.17 18.60
N GLY A 299 53.87 17.49 19.11
CA GLY A 299 54.58 18.75 18.83
C GLY A 299 54.03 19.99 19.55
N VAL A 300 53.23 19.83 20.61
CA VAL A 300 52.72 20.97 21.39
C VAL A 300 53.86 21.64 22.14
N LEU A 301 53.92 22.97 22.12
CA LEU A 301 54.99 23.71 22.78
C LEU A 301 54.76 23.86 24.30
N ALA A 302 55.84 24.02 25.07
CA ALA A 302 55.78 24.24 26.51
C ALA A 302 54.88 25.43 26.91
N ALA A 303 54.84 26.49 26.09
CA ALA A 303 53.94 27.64 26.29
C ALA A 303 52.46 27.24 26.25
N GLU A 304 52.06 26.44 25.26
CA GLU A 304 50.68 25.98 25.11
C GLU A 304 50.29 25.05 26.28
N LEU A 305 51.21 24.21 26.74
CA LEU A 305 50.99 23.36 27.91
C LEU A 305 50.91 24.16 29.21
N LYS A 306 51.71 25.22 29.36
CA LYS A 306 51.60 26.18 30.48
C LYS A 306 50.20 26.80 30.51
N GLN A 307 49.72 27.29 29.38
CA GLN A 307 48.38 27.90 29.27
C GLN A 307 47.24 26.88 29.49
N ALA A 308 47.45 25.62 29.14
CA ALA A 308 46.54 24.53 29.47
C ALA A 308 46.62 24.12 30.96
N GLY A 309 47.59 24.65 31.71
CA GLY A 309 47.77 24.52 33.16
C GLY A 309 48.61 23.31 33.58
N PHE A 310 49.40 22.72 32.69
CA PHE A 310 50.34 21.67 33.07
C PHE A 310 51.43 22.25 33.98
N SER A 311 51.81 21.48 35.00
CA SER A 311 52.87 21.87 35.93
C SER A 311 54.26 21.67 35.33
N ILE A 312 55.26 22.39 35.86
CA ILE A 312 56.66 22.27 35.42
C ILE A 312 57.16 20.84 35.65
N GLU A 313 56.74 20.21 36.74
CA GLU A 313 57.08 18.82 37.07
C GLU A 313 56.55 17.85 36.01
N GLN A 314 55.30 18.05 35.55
CA GLN A 314 54.74 17.26 34.46
C GLN A 314 55.50 17.46 33.14
N LEU A 315 55.93 18.69 32.84
CA LEU A 315 56.69 18.97 31.63
C LEU A 315 58.12 18.42 31.69
N LYS A 316 58.79 18.54 32.84
CA LYS A 316 60.10 17.92 33.07
C LYS A 316 60.01 16.40 32.93
N ALA A 317 58.99 15.77 33.50
CA ALA A 317 58.82 14.31 33.47
C ALA A 317 58.70 13.75 32.05
N VAL A 318 58.18 14.56 31.10
CA VAL A 318 58.09 14.19 29.68
C VAL A 318 59.25 14.76 28.85
N GLY A 319 60.29 15.25 29.52
CA GLY A 319 61.57 15.62 28.94
C GLY A 319 61.64 17.02 28.32
N TYR A 320 60.77 17.97 28.68
CA TYR A 320 61.00 19.37 28.29
C TYR A 320 62.24 19.90 29.01
N THR A 321 63.14 20.52 28.24
CA THR A 321 64.38 21.11 28.75
C THR A 321 64.11 22.44 29.45
N VAL A 322 65.06 22.88 30.28
CA VAL A 322 65.01 24.21 30.94
C VAL A 322 64.85 25.32 29.91
N ASP A 323 65.53 25.21 28.75
CA ASP A 323 65.46 26.22 27.71
C ASP A 323 64.10 26.23 27.00
N GLU A 324 63.52 25.06 26.70
CA GLU A 324 62.16 24.96 26.15
C GLU A 324 61.12 25.55 27.11
N LEU A 325 61.28 25.33 28.43
CA LEU A 325 60.40 25.90 29.44
C LEU A 325 60.56 27.42 29.55
N LYS A 326 61.79 27.95 29.51
CA LYS A 326 62.03 29.41 29.47
C LYS A 326 61.38 30.05 28.23
N HIS A 327 61.60 29.47 27.05
CA HIS A 327 60.93 29.91 25.81
C HIS A 327 59.40 29.75 25.90
N GLY A 328 58.94 28.77 26.67
CA GLY A 328 57.54 28.56 27.03
C GLY A 328 56.93 29.61 27.96
N GLY A 329 57.70 30.62 28.38
CA GLY A 329 57.25 31.69 29.28
C GLY A 329 57.28 31.30 30.76
N TYR A 330 58.03 30.27 31.15
CA TYR A 330 58.36 30.00 32.54
C TYR A 330 59.53 30.89 33.01
N THR A 331 59.34 31.57 34.13
CA THR A 331 60.35 32.44 34.72
C THR A 331 61.43 31.63 35.42
N ALA A 332 62.64 32.20 35.56
CA ALA A 332 63.73 31.57 36.30
C ALA A 332 63.33 31.24 37.75
N SER A 333 62.49 32.08 38.36
CA SER A 333 61.96 31.87 39.72
C SER A 333 61.03 30.65 39.79
N GLU A 334 60.16 30.46 38.80
CA GLU A 334 59.28 29.28 38.69
C GLU A 334 60.10 27.98 38.48
N LEU A 335 61.24 28.05 37.78
CA LEU A 335 62.09 26.89 37.50
C LEU A 335 63.04 26.52 38.66
N LYS A 336 63.35 27.47 39.56
CA LYS A 336 64.34 27.29 40.65
C LYS A 336 63.97 26.20 41.66
N GLY A 337 62.68 25.86 41.77
CA GLY A 337 62.17 24.82 42.68
C GLY A 337 62.15 23.41 42.08
N VAL A 338 62.46 23.26 40.79
CA VAL A 338 62.38 21.97 40.09
C VAL A 338 63.78 21.50 39.72
N ASN A 339 64.12 20.25 40.06
CA ASN A 339 65.52 19.85 40.09
C ASN A 339 66.25 19.75 38.73
N PHE A 340 65.65 19.57 37.56
CA PHE A 340 66.30 19.32 36.23
C PHE A 340 67.53 18.39 36.03
N GLY A 341 68.44 18.17 36.99
CA GLY A 341 69.70 17.43 36.83
C GLY A 341 70.85 18.34 36.43
#